data_AF-A0A9N8PQY0-F1
#
_entry.id   AF-A0A9N8PQY0-F1
#
_cell.length_a   1.000
_cell.length_b   1.000
_cell.length_c   1.000
_cell.angle_alpha   90.00
_cell.angle_beta   90.00
_cell.angle_gamma   90.00
#
_symmetry.space_group_name_H-M   'P 1'
#
loop_
_entity.id
_entity.type
_entity.pdbx_description
1 polymer ?
#
loop_
_entity_poly.entity_id
_entity_poly.type
_entity_poly.pdbx_seq_one_letter_code
_entity_poly.pdbx_strand_id
1 'polypeptide(L)'
;MLVLAAVYNCSIGWLKELVPKEKLQKLLSRTIAFIRRLQCASSVAVSDILILEAIDRLLFPERDGNDVYKNEGLTGDSIESGGSFNSIHAMA
;
A
#
# COMPACT_ATOMS: atom_id res chain seq x y z
N MET A 1 -2.16 -12.20 -6.32
CA MET A 1 -1.75 -12.39 -4.91
C MET A 1 -2.90 -12.28 -3.92
N LEU A 2 -3.91 -11.44 -4.18
CA LEU A 2 -5.07 -11.25 -3.30
C LEU A 2 -5.80 -12.54 -2.90
N VAL A 3 -5.97 -13.49 -3.82
CA VAL A 3 -6.61 -14.79 -3.50
C VAL A 3 -5.80 -15.59 -2.48
N LEU A 4 -4.48 -15.65 -2.63
CA LEU A 4 -3.60 -16.34 -1.68
C LEU A 4 -3.56 -15.62 -0.32
N ALA A 5 -3.60 -14.29 -0.32
CA ALA A 5 -3.74 -13.49 0.89
C ALA A 5 -5.06 -13.77 1.62
N ALA A 6 -6.18 -13.82 0.89
CA ALA A 6 -7.49 -14.14 1.44
C ALA A 6 -7.54 -15.57 2.00
N VAL A 7 -6.94 -16.53 1.27
CA VAL A 7 -6.80 -17.91 1.73
C VAL A 7 -5.99 -17.99 3.04
N TYR A 8 -4.85 -17.30 3.10
CA TYR A 8 -4.01 -17.24 4.29
C TYR A 8 -4.74 -16.60 5.50
N ASN A 9 -5.58 -15.60 5.24
CA ASN A 9 -6.36 -14.91 6.27
C ASN A 9 -7.68 -15.64 6.64
N CYS A 10 -7.98 -16.75 5.98
CA CYS A 10 -9.20 -17.50 6.22
C CYS A 10 -9.07 -18.34 7.52
N SER A 11 -10.14 -18.41 8.29
CA SER A 11 -10.22 -19.20 9.54
C SER A 11 -10.45 -20.70 9.30
N ILE A 12 -10.52 -21.13 8.03
CA ILE A 12 -10.68 -22.53 7.65
C ILE A 12 -9.32 -23.25 7.75
N GLY A 13 -9.18 -24.16 8.72
CA GLY A 13 -7.92 -24.81 9.07
C GLY A 13 -7.17 -25.49 7.91
N TRP A 14 -7.88 -26.28 7.09
CA TRP A 14 -7.26 -26.98 5.95
C TRP A 14 -6.81 -26.03 4.83
N LEU A 15 -7.48 -24.89 4.68
CA LEU A 15 -7.13 -23.90 3.67
C LEU A 15 -5.85 -23.13 4.06
N LYS A 16 -5.61 -22.99 5.36
CA LYS A 16 -4.40 -22.34 5.91
C LYS A 16 -3.13 -23.17 5.68
N GLU A 17 -3.23 -24.50 5.73
CA GLU A 17 -2.10 -25.39 5.41
C GLU A 17 -1.69 -25.32 3.94
N LEU A 18 -2.62 -24.98 3.04
CA LEU A 18 -2.35 -24.89 1.61
C LEU A 18 -1.40 -23.74 1.25
N VAL A 19 -1.30 -22.71 2.09
CA VAL A 19 -0.49 -21.52 1.83
C VAL A 19 0.51 -21.28 2.96
N PRO A 20 1.74 -21.84 2.83
CA PRO A 20 2.80 -21.62 3.81
C PRO A 20 3.21 -20.14 3.88
N LYS A 21 3.35 -19.60 5.11
CA LYS A 21 3.73 -18.20 5.39
C LYS A 21 4.96 -17.76 4.56
N GLU A 22 6.03 -18.54 4.64
CA GLU A 22 7.31 -18.23 3.98
C GLU A 22 7.21 -18.17 2.46
N LYS A 23 6.44 -19.09 1.86
CA LYS A 23 6.24 -19.14 0.40
C LYS A 23 5.43 -17.93 -0.07
N LEU A 24 4.36 -17.61 0.65
CA LEU A 24 3.52 -16.45 0.35
C LEU A 24 4.31 -15.15 0.46
N GLN A 25 5.06 -14.98 1.55
CA GLN A 25 5.88 -13.79 1.79
C GLN A 25 6.99 -13.62 0.74
N LYS A 26 7.70 -14.71 0.40
CA LYS A 26 8.74 -14.69 -0.64
C LYS A 26 8.15 -14.37 -2.01
N LEU A 27 6.98 -14.93 -2.31
CA LEU A 27 6.26 -14.62 -3.54
C LEU A 27 5.86 -13.14 -3.60
N LEU A 28 5.30 -12.60 -2.51
CA LEU A 28 4.87 -11.19 -2.43
C LEU A 28 6.03 -10.23 -2.59
N SER A 29 7.13 -10.48 -1.89
CA SER A 29 8.37 -9.69 -2.01
C SER A 29 8.93 -9.72 -3.44
N ARG A 30 8.92 -10.89 -4.11
CA ARG A 30 9.36 -11.01 -5.50
C ARG A 30 8.44 -10.28 -6.47
N THR A 31 7.13 -10.33 -6.26
CA THR A 31 6.15 -9.61 -7.08
C THR A 31 6.32 -8.10 -6.94
N ILE A 32 6.49 -7.57 -5.73
CA ILE A 32 6.76 -6.14 -5.51
C ILE A 32 8.04 -5.73 -6.23
N ALA A 33 9.14 -6.49 -6.08
CA ALA A 33 10.40 -6.20 -6.76
C ALA A 33 10.28 -6.25 -8.30
N PHE A 34 9.46 -7.16 -8.83
CA PHE A 34 9.18 -7.25 -10.26
C PHE A 34 8.39 -6.04 -10.76
N ILE A 35 7.33 -5.64 -10.07
CA ILE A 35 6.49 -4.51 -10.48
C ILE A 35 7.25 -3.18 -10.34
N ARG A 36 8.11 -3.03 -9.32
CA ARG A 36 9.03 -1.88 -9.20
C ARG A 36 9.92 -1.72 -10.44
N ARG A 37 10.35 -2.81 -11.07
CA ARG A 37 11.11 -2.75 -12.33
C ARG A 37 10.24 -2.39 -13.54
N LEU A 38 8.93 -2.69 -13.49
CA LEU A 38 7.95 -2.31 -14.51
C LEU A 38 7.42 -0.87 -14.34
N GLN A 39 7.67 -0.23 -13.20
CA GLN A 39 7.19 1.11 -12.88
C GLN A 39 7.54 2.16 -13.94
N CYS A 40 8.71 2.04 -14.57
CA CYS A 40 9.12 2.95 -15.64
C CYS A 40 8.21 2.92 -16.87
N ALA A 41 7.41 1.86 -17.05
CA ALA A 41 6.54 1.68 -18.21
C ALA A 41 5.07 2.07 -17.96
N SER A 42 4.63 2.21 -16.70
CA SER A 42 3.24 2.51 -16.39
C SER A 42 3.06 3.14 -15.01
N SER A 43 2.28 4.21 -14.93
CA SER A 43 1.87 4.83 -13.66
C SER A 43 0.97 3.92 -12.81
N VAL A 44 0.24 2.99 -13.44
CA VAL A 44 -0.61 2.01 -12.75
C VAL A 44 0.22 1.08 -11.87
N ALA A 45 1.44 0.75 -12.32
CA ALA A 45 2.36 -0.10 -11.55
C ALA A 45 2.74 0.53 -10.20
N VAL A 46 2.77 1.87 -10.10
CA VAL A 46 3.00 2.57 -8.82
C VAL A 46 1.90 2.26 -7.83
N SER A 47 0.64 2.33 -8.27
CA SER A 47 -0.52 2.05 -7.43
C SER A 47 -0.54 0.58 -6.98
N ASP A 48 -0.23 -0.33 -7.90
CA ASP A 48 -0.15 -1.77 -7.59
C ASP A 48 0.94 -2.08 -6.54
N ILE A 49 2.09 -1.40 -6.60
CA ILE A 49 3.16 -1.54 -5.60
C ILE A 49 2.65 -1.12 -4.22
N LEU A 50 2.03 0.07 -4.11
CA LEU A 50 1.53 0.58 -2.83
C LEU A 50 0.49 -0.36 -2.20
N ILE A 51 -0.42 -0.91 -3.02
CA ILE A 51 -1.42 -1.88 -2.58
C ILE A 51 -0.74 -3.16 -2.07
N LEU A 52 0.23 -3.70 -2.81
CA LEU A 52 0.93 -4.92 -2.42
C LEU A 52 1.77 -4.74 -1.16
N GLU A 53 2.38 -3.57 -0.95
CA GLU A 53 3.08 -3.23 0.28
C GLU A 53 2.14 -3.10 1.48
N ALA A 54 0.96 -2.50 1.30
CA ALA A 54 -0.06 -2.47 2.34
C ALA A 54 -0.52 -3.88 2.74
N ILE A 55 -0.67 -4.78 1.76
CA ILE A 55 -1.00 -6.18 2.01
C ILE A 55 0.14 -6.92 2.72
N ASP A 56 1.41 -6.69 2.35
CA ASP A 56 2.58 -7.30 3.02
C ASP A 56 2.63 -6.89 4.50
N ARG A 57 2.43 -5.61 4.80
CA ARG A 57 2.39 -5.08 6.18
C ARG A 57 1.22 -5.64 6.99
N LEU A 58 0.05 -5.79 6.37
CA LEU A 58 -1.13 -6.34 7.04
C LEU A 58 -0.95 -7.84 7.39
N LEU A 59 -0.38 -8.62 6.48
CA LEU A 59 -0.22 -10.07 6.64
C LEU A 59 1.03 -10.45 7.45
N PHE A 60 2.09 -9.65 7.38
CA PHE A 60 3.40 -9.93 7.98
C PHE A 60 3.93 -8.74 8.79
N PRO A 61 3.27 -8.34 9.89
CA PRO A 61 3.62 -7.13 10.66
C PRO A 61 4.98 -7.21 11.38
N GLU A 62 5.54 -8.41 11.56
CA GLU A 62 6.82 -8.64 12.24
C GLU A 62 8.06 -8.12 11.47
N ARG A 63 7.85 -7.55 10.28
CA ARG A 63 8.93 -7.24 9.32
C ARG A 63 9.54 -5.85 9.50
N ASP A 64 8.83 -4.90 10.11
CA ASP A 64 9.32 -3.52 10.24
C ASP A 64 9.22 -3.01 11.68
N GLY A 65 10.38 -2.92 12.33
CA GLY A 65 10.62 -1.80 13.21
C GLY A 65 10.71 -0.54 12.37
N ASN A 66 9.74 0.35 12.56
CA ASN A 66 9.76 1.76 12.12
C ASN A 66 9.49 2.00 10.63
N ASP A 67 8.20 2.10 10.24
CA ASP A 67 7.81 3.11 9.25
C ASP A 67 6.33 3.48 9.39
N VAL A 68 6.12 4.77 9.68
CA VAL A 68 4.80 5.39 9.89
C VAL A 68 4.05 5.40 8.55
N TYR A 69 2.94 4.68 8.49
CA TYR A 69 2.01 4.73 7.36
C TYR A 69 1.29 6.09 7.34
N LYS A 70 1.55 6.91 6.30
CA LYS A 70 0.79 8.13 6.02
C LYS A 70 -0.31 7.80 5.01
N ASN A 71 -1.57 7.86 5.46
CA ASN A 71 -2.76 7.65 4.64
C ASN A 71 -2.87 8.77 3.59
N GLU A 72 -2.61 8.48 2.31
CA GLU A 72 -3.06 9.30 1.18
C GLU A 72 -4.23 8.60 0.49
N GLY A 73 -5.30 8.38 1.25
CA GLY A 73 -6.57 7.96 0.67
C GLY A 73 -7.13 9.08 -0.19
N LEU A 74 -7.46 8.74 -1.44
CA LEU A 74 -8.85 8.86 -1.92
C LEU A 74 -9.56 10.16 -1.52
N THR A 75 -9.11 11.31 -1.99
CA THR A 75 -10.01 12.46 -2.25
C THR A 75 -10.28 12.54 -3.73
N GLY A 76 -11.29 11.78 -4.16
CA GLY A 76 -12.12 12.24 -5.25
C GLY A 76 -12.91 13.46 -4.77
N ASP A 77 -13.04 14.41 -5.69
CA ASP A 77 -13.93 15.58 -5.68
C ASP A 77 -13.41 16.91 -5.09
N SER A 78 -13.14 17.82 -6.04
CA SER A 78 -13.53 19.24 -6.03
C SER A 78 -13.17 20.13 -4.84
N ILE A 79 -11.99 20.78 -4.90
CA ILE A 79 -11.86 22.21 -4.55
C ILE A 79 -10.84 22.86 -5.52
N GLU A 80 -11.34 23.40 -6.63
CA GLU A 80 -10.83 24.67 -7.13
C GLU A 80 -11.10 25.75 -6.07
N SER A 81 -10.24 26.77 -6.02
CA SER A 81 -10.44 28.05 -5.32
C SER A 81 -10.07 28.06 -3.82
N GLY A 82 -9.12 28.86 -3.35
CA GLY A 82 -8.55 30.03 -3.99
C GLY A 82 -7.38 30.65 -3.23
N GLY A 83 -6.90 31.72 -3.86
CA GLY A 83 -5.63 32.39 -3.68
C GLY A 83 -5.19 32.72 -2.26
N SER A 84 -3.90 32.54 -2.05
CA SER A 84 -3.12 33.27 -1.05
C SER A 84 -3.16 34.77 -1.42
N PHE A 85 -4.16 35.49 -0.89
CA PHE A 85 -4.18 36.94 -0.89
C PHE A 85 -3.49 37.43 0.40
N ASN A 86 -2.20 37.74 0.29
CA ASN A 86 -1.55 38.61 1.26
C ASN A 86 -2.16 40.01 1.15
N SER A 87 -2.97 40.40 2.12
CA SER A 87 -3.29 41.82 2.34
C SER A 87 -3.64 42.16 3.80
N ILE A 88 -2.65 42.76 4.46
CA ILE A 88 -2.67 43.99 5.30
C ILE A 88 -3.42 44.00 6.66
N HIS A 89 -2.65 44.30 7.72
CA HIS A 89 -2.78 45.45 8.65
C HIS A 89 -3.02 45.17 10.16
N ALA A 90 -2.11 45.67 11.02
CA ALA A 90 -2.39 46.50 12.23
C ALA A 90 -1.07 46.67 13.05
N MET A 91 -0.46 47.86 13.01
CA MET A 91 -0.50 48.91 14.05
C MET A 91 0.46 48.71 15.24
N ALA A 92 1.52 49.52 15.27
CA ALA A 92 1.90 50.44 16.36
C ALA A 92 2.93 51.45 15.84
#